data_AF-A0A7V4LC48-F1
#
_entry.id   AF-A0A7V4LC48-F1
#
_cell.length_a   1.000
_cell.length_b   1.000
_cell.length_c   1.000
_cell.angle_alpha   90.00
_cell.angle_beta   90.00
_cell.angle_gamma   90.00
#
_symmetry.space_group_name_H-M   'P 1'
#
loop_
_entity.id
_entity.type
_entity.pdbx_description
1 polymer ?
#
loop_
_entity_poly.entity_id
_entity_poly.type
_entity_poly.pdbx_seq_one_letter_code
_entity_poly.pdbx_strand_id
1 'polypeptide(L)'
;EGETIQEYVPVPGTVNGIGEQVRALLLKVDDWQERQGVERLLLFHHRLISGSRYEPVRVQVLPVDLSWLAALKKTPWPTRVLPTFTMAPERLFSALFRQFLFVSLFQAFAESLASENAARLAAMQAAEENIAAHLQEMRLAFNQLRQSSITEELLDIVAGYQALRDTT
;
A
#
# COMPACT_ATOMS: atom_id res chain seq x y z
N GLU A 1 -0.02 -19.45 -14.76
CA GLU A 1 0.07 -20.43 -13.67
C GLU A 1 0.80 -19.72 -12.52
N GLY A 2 0.17 -19.61 -11.34
CA GLY A 2 0.77 -18.91 -10.21
C GLY A 2 1.70 -19.85 -9.44
N GLU A 3 2.88 -19.38 -9.04
CA GLU A 3 3.73 -20.14 -8.14
C GLU A 3 3.03 -20.38 -6.80
N THR A 4 3.25 -21.56 -6.21
CA THR A 4 2.68 -21.92 -4.91
C THR A 4 3.42 -21.16 -3.82
N ILE A 5 2.69 -20.43 -2.97
CA ILE A 5 3.26 -19.74 -1.82
C ILE A 5 3.81 -20.81 -0.87
N GLN A 6 5.13 -20.89 -0.74
CA GLN A 6 5.78 -21.84 0.17
C GLN A 6 5.59 -21.41 1.63
N GLU A 7 5.64 -20.11 1.90
CA GLU A 7 5.54 -19.58 3.25
C GLU A 7 4.96 -18.16 3.25
N TYR A 8 4.13 -17.87 4.25
CA TYR A 8 3.55 -16.54 4.46
C TYR A 8 4.17 -15.89 5.70
N VAL A 9 4.64 -14.66 5.56
CA VAL A 9 5.09 -13.82 6.68
C VAL A 9 4.13 -12.64 6.78
N PRO A 10 3.51 -12.40 7.95
CA PRO A 10 2.57 -11.30 8.09
C PRO A 10 3.28 -9.95 7.90
N VAL A 11 2.64 -9.07 7.12
CA VAL A 11 3.11 -7.69 6.95
C VAL A 11 2.80 -6.91 8.24
N PRO A 12 3.75 -6.13 8.76
CA PRO A 12 3.54 -5.39 10.00
C PRO A 12 2.52 -4.26 9.77
N GLY A 13 1.49 -4.18 10.61
CA GLY A 13 0.47 -3.12 10.50
C GLY A 13 0.93 -1.72 10.95
N THR A 14 2.17 -1.59 11.46
CA THR A 14 2.74 -0.32 11.93
C THR A 14 4.21 -0.20 11.54
N VAL A 15 4.70 1.03 11.43
CA VAL A 15 6.12 1.33 11.13
C VAL A 15 7.06 0.73 12.19
N ASN A 16 6.64 0.74 13.46
CA ASN A 16 7.44 0.18 14.56
C ASN A 16 7.59 -1.34 14.45
N GLY A 17 6.63 -2.04 13.84
CA GLY A 17 6.69 -3.49 13.61
C GLY A 17 7.61 -3.91 12.46
N ILE A 18 8.04 -2.99 11.59
CA ILE A 18 8.87 -3.31 10.42
C ILE A 18 10.19 -3.93 10.85
N GLY A 19 10.87 -3.33 11.83
CA GLY A 19 12.18 -3.82 12.26
C GLY A 19 12.15 -5.26 12.81
N GLU A 20 11.08 -5.64 13.51
CA GLU A 20 10.89 -7.01 14.00
C GLU A 20 10.66 -7.99 12.85
N GLN A 21 9.80 -7.63 11.90
CA GLN A 21 9.51 -8.50 10.75
C GLN A 21 10.71 -8.66 9.82
N VAL A 22 11.50 -7.60 9.62
CA VAL A 22 12.75 -7.71 8.85
C VAL A 22 13.72 -8.66 9.54
N ARG A 23 13.86 -8.60 10.87
CA ARG A 23 14.72 -9.56 11.60
C ARG A 23 14.21 -11.00 11.44
N ALA A 24 12.90 -11.22 11.57
CA ALA A 24 12.31 -12.54 11.36
C ALA A 24 12.53 -13.05 9.93
N LEU A 25 12.39 -12.19 8.93
CA LEU A 25 12.62 -12.52 7.53
C LEU A 25 14.10 -12.83 7.26
N LEU A 26 15.04 -12.06 7.82
CA LEU A 26 16.47 -12.33 7.69
C LEU A 26 16.86 -13.70 8.27
N LEU A 27 16.31 -14.08 9.43
CA LEU A 27 16.53 -15.40 10.01
C LEU A 27 16.02 -16.52 9.08
N LYS A 28 14.89 -16.32 8.41
CA LYS A 28 14.37 -17.27 7.43
C LYS A 28 15.22 -17.33 6.16
N VAL A 29 15.67 -16.18 5.66
CA VAL A 29 16.57 -16.14 4.50
C VAL A 29 17.85 -16.89 4.81
N ASP A 30 18.46 -16.68 5.99
CA ASP A 30 19.64 -17.43 6.42
C ASP A 30 19.34 -18.95 6.45
N ASP A 31 18.17 -19.37 6.95
CA ASP A 31 17.76 -20.80 6.96
C ASP A 31 17.59 -21.38 5.54
N TRP A 32 17.00 -20.62 4.61
CA TRP A 32 16.84 -21.03 3.22
C TRP A 32 18.17 -21.14 2.48
N GLN A 33 19.11 -20.25 2.78
CA GLN A 33 20.46 -20.33 2.21
C GLN A 33 21.17 -21.60 2.69
N GLU A 34 21.13 -21.88 4.00
CA GLU A 34 21.85 -23.02 4.59
C GLU A 34 21.22 -24.37 4.25
N ARG A 35 19.88 -24.49 4.32
CA ARG A 35 19.18 -25.77 4.19
C ARG A 35 18.71 -26.07 2.79
N GLN A 36 18.29 -25.05 2.05
CA GLN A 36 17.65 -25.19 0.74
C GLN A 36 18.56 -24.74 -0.41
N GLY A 37 19.74 -24.18 -0.11
CA GLY A 37 20.69 -23.73 -1.12
C GLY A 37 20.17 -22.57 -1.96
N VAL A 38 19.32 -21.69 -1.40
CA VAL A 38 18.76 -20.56 -2.13
C VAL A 38 19.84 -19.51 -2.39
N GLU A 39 20.22 -19.35 -3.66
CA GLU A 39 21.26 -18.39 -4.07
C GLU A 39 20.69 -17.05 -4.55
N ARG A 40 19.41 -17.02 -4.93
CA ARG A 40 18.76 -15.86 -5.53
C ARG A 40 17.58 -15.39 -4.69
N LEU A 41 17.62 -14.13 -4.29
CA LEU A 41 16.55 -13.47 -3.55
C LEU A 41 16.02 -12.29 -4.36
N LEU A 42 14.78 -12.43 -4.82
CA LEU A 42 14.04 -11.38 -5.53
C LEU A 42 12.97 -10.83 -4.60
N LEU A 43 12.93 -9.51 -4.49
CA LEU A 43 11.98 -8.76 -3.68
C LEU A 43 11.03 -8.02 -4.60
N PHE A 44 9.74 -8.23 -4.43
CA PHE A 44 8.69 -7.49 -5.12
C PHE A 44 7.95 -6.65 -4.08
N HIS A 45 7.91 -5.35 -4.30
CA HIS A 45 7.17 -4.44 -3.43
C HIS A 45 6.60 -3.28 -4.23
N HIS A 46 5.65 -2.56 -3.66
CA HIS A 46 5.15 -1.33 -4.25
C HIS A 46 6.04 -0.17 -3.82
N ARG A 47 6.39 0.70 -4.77
CA ARG A 47 7.05 1.97 -4.51
C ARG A 47 6.06 3.10 -4.71
N LEU A 48 5.99 3.99 -3.72
CA LEU A 48 5.20 5.21 -3.81
C LEU A 48 5.97 6.26 -4.61
N ILE A 49 5.41 6.71 -5.74
CA ILE A 49 6.05 7.73 -6.58
C ILE A 49 5.55 9.12 -6.18
N SER A 50 4.23 9.31 -6.15
CA SER A 50 3.59 10.59 -5.78
C SER A 50 2.11 10.41 -5.48
N GLY A 51 1.62 11.06 -4.42
CA GLY A 51 0.20 11.02 -4.04
C GLY A 51 -0.31 9.59 -3.84
N SER A 52 -1.28 9.17 -4.66
CA SER A 52 -1.84 7.81 -4.68
C SER A 52 -1.26 6.91 -5.78
N ARG A 53 -0.28 7.38 -6.57
CA ARG A 53 0.38 6.57 -7.61
C ARG A 53 1.52 5.76 -7.02
N TYR A 54 1.39 4.45 -7.17
CA TYR A 54 2.40 3.46 -6.82
C TYR A 54 2.69 2.56 -8.02
N GLU A 55 3.89 1.99 -8.07
CA GLU A 55 4.28 1.01 -9.09
C GLU A 55 4.88 -0.24 -8.44
N PRO A 56 4.64 -1.44 -9.00
CA PRO A 56 5.33 -2.64 -8.57
C PRO A 56 6.79 -2.59 -9.02
N VAL A 57 7.70 -2.69 -8.07
CA VAL A 57 9.14 -2.71 -8.32
C VAL A 57 9.68 -4.09 -7.97
N ARG A 58 10.50 -4.62 -8.87
CA ARG A 58 11.34 -5.80 -8.61
C ARG A 58 12.73 -5.33 -8.21
N VAL A 59 13.22 -5.84 -7.09
CA VAL A 59 14.59 -5.60 -6.60
C VAL A 59 15.27 -6.94 -6.43
N GLN A 60 16.40 -7.12 -7.08
CA GLN A 60 17.26 -8.27 -6.81
C GLN A 60 18.15 -7.94 -5.62
N VAL A 61 17.92 -8.64 -4.51
CA VAL A 61 18.71 -8.47 -3.28
C VAL A 61 19.94 -9.36 -3.32
N LEU A 62 19.77 -10.60 -3.80
CA LEU A 62 20.85 -11.58 -3.97
C LEU A 62 20.78 -12.25 -5.35
N PRO A 63 21.94 -12.52 -5.99
CA PRO A 63 23.26 -12.01 -5.63
C PRO A 63 23.35 -10.48 -5.80
N VAL A 64 24.28 -9.86 -5.07
CA VAL A 64 24.55 -8.42 -5.18
C VAL A 64 24.94 -8.07 -6.61
N ASP A 65 24.37 -6.98 -7.12
CA ASP A 65 24.72 -6.48 -8.43
C ASP A 65 26.18 -6.00 -8.48
N LEU A 66 27.01 -6.73 -9.24
CA LEU A 66 28.42 -6.40 -9.44
C LEU A 66 28.60 -5.06 -10.18
N SER A 67 27.64 -4.67 -11.03
CA SER A 67 27.69 -3.39 -11.73
C SER A 67 27.49 -2.21 -10.78
N TRP A 68 26.61 -2.38 -9.79
CA TRP A 68 26.43 -1.42 -8.70
C TRP A 68 27.71 -1.27 -7.85
N LEU A 69 28.36 -2.38 -7.48
CA LEU A 69 29.64 -2.34 -6.77
C LEU A 69 30.74 -1.63 -7.59
N ALA A 70 30.81 -1.89 -8.90
CA ALA A 70 31.75 -1.21 -9.79
C ALA A 70 31.48 0.30 -9.90
N ALA A 71 30.21 0.72 -9.85
CA ALA A 71 29.83 2.12 -9.81
C ALA A 71 30.21 2.78 -8.46
N LEU A 72 29.98 2.08 -7.35
CA LEU A 72 30.34 2.57 -6.00
C LEU A 72 31.86 2.76 -5.84
N LYS A 73 32.67 1.93 -6.49
CA LYS A 73 34.13 2.12 -6.52
C LYS A 73 34.56 3.41 -7.22
N LYS A 74 33.74 3.93 -8.15
CA LYS A 74 34.02 5.18 -8.90
C LYS A 74 33.51 6.43 -8.17
N THR A 75 32.56 6.29 -7.25
CA THR A 75 32.05 7.44 -6.49
C THR A 75 33.12 7.97 -5.53
N PRO A 76 33.45 9.28 -5.58
CA PRO A 76 34.42 9.86 -4.67
C PRO A 76 33.88 9.82 -3.23
N TRP A 77 34.77 9.61 -2.28
CA TRP A 77 34.41 9.68 -0.87
C TRP A 77 33.92 11.10 -0.54
N PRO A 78 32.81 11.27 0.20
CA PRO A 78 32.19 12.58 0.40
C PRO A 78 33.05 13.54 1.23
N THR A 79 33.98 13.02 2.03
CA THR A 79 34.85 13.80 2.90
C THR A 79 36.31 13.65 2.50
N ARG A 80 37.17 14.52 3.04
CA ARG A 80 38.63 14.46 2.84
C ARG A 80 39.33 13.41 3.71
N VAL A 81 38.59 12.73 4.59
CA VAL A 81 39.12 11.77 5.56
C VAL A 81 38.57 10.40 5.24
N LEU A 82 39.47 9.47 4.91
CA LEU A 82 39.10 8.09 4.68
C LEU A 82 38.68 7.41 6.00
N PRO A 83 37.70 6.49 5.94
CA PRO A 83 37.25 5.78 7.12
C PRO A 83 38.35 4.84 7.60
N THR A 84 38.62 4.87 8.91
CA THR A 84 39.52 3.91 9.56
C THR A 84 38.67 2.79 10.15
N PHE A 85 39.12 1.54 10.02
CA PHE A 85 38.46 0.37 10.59
C PHE A 85 39.41 -0.39 11.50
N THR A 86 38.87 -0.97 12.58
CA THR A 86 39.62 -1.71 13.60
C THR A 86 39.43 -3.23 13.51
N MET A 87 38.53 -3.67 12.64
CA MET A 87 38.16 -5.08 12.46
C MET A 87 38.84 -5.69 11.22
N ALA A 88 38.93 -7.01 11.17
CA ALA A 88 39.36 -7.71 9.96
C ALA A 88 38.42 -7.40 8.78
N PRO A 89 38.93 -7.18 7.55
CA PRO A 89 38.13 -6.79 6.39
C PRO A 89 36.94 -7.72 6.11
N GLU A 90 37.11 -9.03 6.27
CA GLU A 90 36.08 -10.04 5.99
C GLU A 90 34.91 -9.91 6.99
N ARG A 91 35.23 -9.69 8.27
CA ARG A 91 34.24 -9.48 9.33
C ARG A 91 33.49 -8.17 9.13
N LEU A 92 34.22 -7.11 8.79
CA LEU A 92 33.61 -5.81 8.50
C LEU A 92 32.65 -5.91 7.32
N PHE A 93 33.06 -6.55 6.23
CA PHE A 93 32.22 -6.73 5.05
C PHE A 93 30.96 -7.53 5.38
N SER A 94 31.08 -8.64 6.11
CA SER A 94 29.92 -9.44 6.53
C SER A 94 28.92 -8.63 7.37
N ALA A 95 29.41 -7.81 8.30
CA ALA A 95 28.57 -6.94 9.12
C ALA A 95 27.84 -5.87 8.28
N LEU A 96 28.56 -5.18 7.40
CA LEU A 96 27.99 -4.19 6.48
C LEU A 96 26.96 -4.83 5.55
N PHE A 97 27.23 -6.04 5.09
CA PHE A 97 26.33 -6.77 4.20
C PHE A 97 25.02 -7.15 4.89
N ARG A 98 25.07 -7.66 6.13
CA ARG A 98 23.86 -7.92 6.93
C ARG A 98 23.05 -6.65 7.15
N GLN A 99 23.72 -5.53 7.40
CA GLN A 99 23.05 -4.23 7.56
C GLN A 99 22.44 -3.73 6.25
N PHE A 100 23.10 -3.94 5.10
CA PHE A 100 22.55 -3.66 3.78
C PHE A 100 21.25 -4.44 3.56
N LEU A 101 21.25 -5.76 3.79
CA LEU A 101 20.05 -6.60 3.67
C LEU A 101 18.91 -6.10 4.56
N PHE A 102 19.22 -5.78 5.82
CA PHE A 102 18.24 -5.22 6.75
C PHE A 102 17.61 -3.93 6.21
N VAL A 103 18.44 -2.98 5.75
CA VAL A 103 17.95 -1.69 5.24
C VAL A 103 17.14 -1.87 3.96
N SER A 104 17.58 -2.72 3.03
CA SER A 104 16.84 -2.99 1.78
C SER A 104 15.46 -3.58 2.05
N LEU A 105 15.37 -4.58 2.93
CA LEU A 105 14.09 -5.18 3.32
C LEU A 105 13.22 -4.18 4.08
N PHE A 106 13.79 -3.43 5.02
CA PHE A 106 13.06 -2.40 5.76
C PHE A 106 12.46 -1.35 4.83
N GLN A 107 13.24 -0.86 3.87
CA GLN A 107 12.79 0.11 2.87
C GLN A 107 11.63 -0.45 2.06
N ALA A 108 11.72 -1.70 1.58
CA ALA A 108 10.64 -2.31 0.81
C ALA A 108 9.35 -2.46 1.62
N PHE A 109 9.44 -2.87 2.89
CA PHE A 109 8.27 -2.89 3.79
C PHE A 109 7.67 -1.51 3.97
N ALA A 110 8.50 -0.49 4.22
CA ALA A 110 8.06 0.88 4.42
C ALA A 110 7.38 1.46 3.17
N GLU A 111 7.99 1.27 2.00
CA GLU A 111 7.43 1.71 0.71
C GLU A 111 6.11 0.99 0.40
N SER A 112 6.03 -0.32 0.68
CA SER A 112 4.80 -1.08 0.46
C SER A 112 3.68 -0.65 1.40
N LEU A 113 3.98 -0.41 2.68
CA LEU A 113 2.99 0.07 3.65
C LEU A 113 2.50 1.48 3.31
N ALA A 114 3.40 2.37 2.91
CA ALA A 114 3.04 3.71 2.44
C ALA A 114 2.12 3.63 1.20
N SER A 115 2.47 2.77 0.23
CA SER A 115 1.69 2.56 -0.99
C SER A 115 0.30 2.00 -0.69
N GLU A 116 0.20 1.00 0.19
CA GLU A 116 -1.06 0.41 0.61
C GLU A 116 -1.95 1.46 1.30
N ASN A 117 -1.40 2.24 2.23
CA ASN A 117 -2.15 3.25 2.94
C ASN A 117 -2.64 4.36 2.00
N ALA A 118 -1.80 4.81 1.07
CA ALA A 118 -2.17 5.81 0.06
C ALA A 118 -3.29 5.28 -0.87
N ALA A 119 -3.18 4.03 -1.33
CA ALA A 119 -4.19 3.38 -2.15
C ALA A 119 -5.52 3.23 -1.40
N ARG A 120 -5.46 2.82 -0.13
CA ARG A 120 -6.63 2.67 0.75
C ARG A 120 -7.34 4.02 0.96
N LEU A 121 -6.59 5.08 1.24
CA LEU A 121 -7.14 6.43 1.41
C LEU A 121 -7.82 6.93 0.13
N ALA A 122 -7.19 6.75 -1.03
CA ALA A 122 -7.78 7.15 -2.32
C ALA A 122 -9.08 6.38 -2.62
N ALA A 123 -9.11 5.07 -2.34
CA ALA A 123 -10.31 4.26 -2.51
C ALA A 123 -11.44 4.70 -1.56
N MET A 124 -11.11 5.04 -0.32
CA MET A 124 -12.08 5.55 0.66
C MET A 124 -12.64 6.91 0.25
N GLN A 125 -11.80 7.82 -0.24
CA GLN A 125 -12.25 9.13 -0.75
C GLN A 125 -13.20 8.97 -1.94
N ALA A 126 -12.87 8.10 -2.90
CA ALA A 126 -13.76 7.83 -4.02
C ALA A 126 -15.10 7.21 -3.57
N ALA A 127 -15.07 6.33 -2.56
CA ALA A 127 -16.30 5.76 -1.99
C ALA A 127 -17.15 6.83 -1.29
N GLU A 128 -16.54 7.75 -0.54
CA GLU A 128 -17.21 8.86 0.13
C GLU A 128 -17.90 9.81 -0.89
N GLU A 129 -17.20 10.18 -1.96
CA GLU A 129 -17.75 11.00 -3.05
C GLU A 129 -18.96 10.31 -3.72
N ASN A 130 -18.85 9.00 -4.01
CA ASN A 130 -19.94 8.23 -4.59
C ASN A 130 -21.16 8.14 -3.66
N ILE A 131 -20.93 7.95 -2.35
CA ILE A 131 -22.01 7.94 -1.36
C ILE A 131 -22.69 9.31 -1.28
N ALA A 132 -21.92 10.40 -1.28
CA ALA A 132 -22.47 11.75 -1.26
C ALA A 132 -23.33 12.06 -2.49
N ALA A 133 -22.87 11.66 -3.69
CA ALA A 133 -23.63 11.80 -4.92
C ALA A 133 -24.94 10.99 -4.85
N HIS A 134 -24.89 9.73 -4.43
CA HIS A 134 -26.08 8.90 -4.33
C HIS A 134 -27.08 9.41 -3.29
N LEU A 135 -26.59 9.94 -2.16
CA LEU A 135 -27.43 10.58 -1.15
C LEU A 135 -28.15 11.81 -1.70
N GLN A 136 -27.50 12.60 -2.55
CA GLN A 136 -28.13 13.74 -3.21
C GLN A 136 -29.24 13.29 -4.17
N GLU A 137 -29.00 12.24 -4.95
CA GLU A 137 -30.02 11.64 -5.83
C GLU A 137 -31.23 11.15 -5.04
N MET A 138 -31.01 10.41 -3.95
CA MET A 138 -32.08 9.92 -3.08
C MET A 138 -32.89 11.05 -2.46
N ARG A 139 -32.24 12.14 -2.03
CA ARG A 139 -32.92 13.33 -1.50
C ARG A 139 -33.79 14.01 -2.55
N LEU A 140 -33.31 14.11 -3.79
CA LEU A 140 -34.09 14.68 -4.89
C LEU A 140 -35.32 13.82 -5.16
N ALA A 141 -35.15 12.50 -5.29
CA ALA A 141 -36.24 11.57 -5.49
C ALA A 141 -37.27 11.61 -4.35
N PHE A 142 -36.82 11.67 -3.10
CA PHE A 142 -37.69 11.82 -1.94
C PHE A 142 -38.54 13.09 -2.00
N ASN A 143 -37.93 14.23 -2.33
CA ASN A 143 -38.65 15.50 -2.44
C ASN A 143 -39.68 15.48 -3.58
N GLN A 144 -39.34 14.87 -4.72
CA GLN A 144 -40.26 14.70 -5.84
C GLN A 144 -41.46 13.83 -5.44
N LEU A 145 -41.22 12.65 -4.85
CA LEU A 145 -42.27 11.75 -4.38
C LEU A 145 -43.18 12.43 -3.35
N ARG A 146 -42.59 13.18 -2.40
CA ARG A 146 -43.35 13.96 -1.42
C ARG A 146 -44.24 14.99 -2.09
N GLN A 147 -43.74 15.71 -3.08
CA GLN A 147 -44.52 16.72 -3.79
C GLN A 147 -45.65 16.08 -4.60
N SER A 148 -45.39 14.96 -5.28
CA SER A 148 -46.41 14.20 -6.00
C SER A 148 -47.52 13.71 -5.05
N SER A 149 -47.16 13.16 -3.89
CA SER A 149 -48.12 12.73 -2.86
C SER A 149 -49.01 13.88 -2.37
N ILE A 150 -48.41 15.05 -2.08
CA ILE A 150 -49.18 16.24 -1.66
C ILE A 150 -50.14 16.68 -2.78
N THR A 151 -49.68 16.67 -4.04
CA THR A 151 -50.54 17.05 -5.17
C THR A 151 -51.67 16.06 -5.38
N GLU A 152 -51.42 14.76 -5.24
CA GLU A 152 -52.43 13.70 -5.34
C GLU A 152 -53.50 13.86 -4.23
N GLU A 153 -53.09 14.05 -2.98
CA GLU A 153 -54.00 14.31 -1.86
C GLU A 153 -54.86 15.56 -2.09
N LEU A 154 -54.28 16.65 -2.62
CA LEU A 154 -55.02 17.87 -2.92
C LEU A 154 -56.04 17.67 -4.06
N LEU A 155 -55.67 16.91 -5.10
CA LEU A 155 -56.58 16.59 -6.20
C LEU A 155 -57.76 15.76 -5.71
N ASP A 156 -57.52 14.79 -4.84
CA ASP A 156 -58.56 13.97 -4.22
C ASP A 156 -59.53 14.81 -3.37
N ILE A 157 -59.02 15.75 -2.58
CA ILE A 157 -59.86 16.68 -1.79
C ILE A 157 -60.74 17.54 -2.70
N VAL A 158 -60.18 18.10 -3.78
CA VAL A 158 -60.93 18.95 -4.72
C VAL A 158 -61.99 18.14 -5.46
N ALA A 159 -61.64 16.94 -5.95
CA ALA A 159 -62.59 16.04 -6.62
C ALA A 159 -63.73 15.63 -5.68
N GLY A 160 -63.42 15.28 -4.42
CA GLY A 160 -64.42 14.96 -3.40
C GLY A 160 -65.37 16.12 -3.09
N TYR A 161 -64.85 17.35 -2.99
CA TYR A 161 -65.68 18.54 -2.79
C TYR A 161 -66.60 18.82 -3.98
N GLN A 162 -66.11 18.71 -5.21
CA GLN A 162 -66.92 18.90 -6.42
C GLN A 162 -68.06 17.88 -6.51
N ALA A 163 -67.77 16.61 -6.23
CA ALA A 163 -68.78 15.55 -6.22
C ALA A 163 -69.93 15.85 -5.26
N LEU A 164 -69.63 16.33 -4.04
CA LEU A 164 -70.64 16.75 -3.05
C LEU A 164 -71.50 17.92 -3.55
N ARG A 165 -70.89 18.89 -4.24
CA ARG A 165 -71.58 20.09 -4.72
C ARG A 165 -72.53 19.82 -5.88
N ASP A 166 -72.20 18.87 -6.75
CA ASP A 166 -73.05 18.47 -7.88
C ASP A 166 -74.24 17.60 -7.44
N THR A 167 -74.24 17.09 -6.20
CA THR A 167 -75.36 16.30 -5.65
C THR A 167 -76.42 17.13 -4.91
N THR A 168 -76.16 18.42 -4.63
CA THR A 168 -77.07 19.37 -3.98
C THR A 168 -77.65 20.38 -4.95
#